data_AF-A0A2V7JDW7-F1
#
_entry.id   AF-A0A2V7JDW7-F1
#
_cell.length_a   1.000
_cell.length_b   1.000
_cell.length_c   1.000
_cell.angle_alpha   90.00
_cell.angle_beta   90.00
_cell.angle_gamma   90.00
#
_symmetry.space_group_name_H-M   'P 1'
#
loop_
_entity.id
_entity.type
_entity.pdbx_description
1 polymer ?
#
loop_
_entity_poly.entity_id
_entity_poly.type
_entity_poly.pdbx_seq_one_letter_code
_entity_poly.pdbx_strand_id
1 'polypeptide(L)'
;MRLYALTPAIATSAVPSYAHLPGPRRAHPARLPGGVRVALRLPDPPRGIRPLPDHRMVAPGHSAGRVPGVRPAPRLLETRGAAGPAGPGARRHAQFGAVRGSAAVMIFFSGGIRFAARALRESQLARARLDDGRRTFIIGAGEAGEQLLRQALHDPRAGMNVVGFIDDKPETHGRTLHGVPVLGHTGKLKELVHKHDVELLVIAIRGATGAQTRRIVERCRETSVEFKIIPSIDDLLNKRATIGQLRDVAIEDLLGRDPIQLNLEEIKRDLAGKSILVTGGAGSIGSELARQIASYGPAGLVLLERAENALYFTQLEVAKAHPEVEVVPCIGSITNPDRLEDVFQTYRPNYVFHAAAYKHVPMLESNVTEAIWNNVFGTLRVAECAAAHGVEKFVLISTD
;
A
#
# COMPACT_ATOMS: atom_id res chain seq x y z
N MET A 1 16.11 -4.59 28.00
CA MET A 1 15.76 -3.45 27.13
C MET A 1 16.88 -3.10 26.16
N ARG A 2 16.63 -3.20 24.85
CA ARG A 2 17.33 -2.42 23.82
C ARG A 2 16.49 -1.18 23.52
N LEU A 3 17.13 -0.01 23.45
CA LEU A 3 16.48 1.26 23.09
C LEU A 3 16.65 1.52 21.60
N TYR A 4 15.54 1.77 20.92
CA TYR A 4 15.50 2.19 19.51
C TYR A 4 14.77 3.53 19.42
N ALA A 5 15.37 4.52 18.77
CA ALA A 5 14.70 5.76 18.39
C ALA A 5 14.31 5.68 16.91
N LEU A 6 13.05 5.93 16.60
CA LEU A 6 12.56 6.11 15.24
C LEU A 6 12.20 7.58 15.04
N THR A 7 12.86 8.23 14.08
CA THR A 7 12.51 9.57 13.59
C THR A 7 11.65 9.44 12.32
N PRO A 8 10.32 9.68 12.40
CA PRO A 8 9.49 9.90 11.23
C PRO A 8 9.77 11.33 10.75
N ALA A 9 10.78 11.50 9.90
CA ALA A 9 11.19 12.84 9.48
C ALA A 9 10.01 13.65 8.88
N ILE A 10 9.99 14.96 9.09
CA ILE A 10 9.17 15.96 8.37
C ILE A 10 10.01 17.24 8.27
N ALA A 11 10.03 17.87 7.10
CA ALA A 11 10.84 19.07 6.90
C ALA A 11 10.25 20.26 7.68
N THR A 12 11.03 20.84 8.59
CA THR A 12 10.70 22.09 9.27
C THR A 12 10.75 23.26 8.28
N SER A 13 9.70 24.09 8.29
CA SER A 13 9.68 25.35 7.56
C SER A 13 10.56 26.41 8.25
N ALA A 14 11.05 27.38 7.48
CA ALA A 14 12.15 28.24 7.91
C ALA A 14 11.78 29.24 9.01
N VAL A 15 12.69 29.41 9.98
CA VAL A 15 12.73 30.54 10.92
C VAL A 15 13.88 31.49 10.51
N PRO A 16 13.74 32.83 10.59
CA PRO A 16 14.73 33.75 10.06
C PRO A 16 16.08 33.76 10.80
N SER A 17 17.14 34.13 10.06
CA SER A 17 18.50 34.27 10.58
C SER A 17 18.64 35.42 11.60
N TYR A 18 19.34 35.16 12.70
CA TYR A 18 19.95 36.17 13.57
C TYR A 18 21.41 35.80 13.88
N ALA A 19 22.25 36.82 14.08
CA ALA A 19 23.70 36.70 13.93
C ALA A 19 24.50 36.50 15.23
N HIS A 20 25.69 35.92 15.07
CA HIS A 20 26.89 36.02 15.92
C HIS A 20 26.75 36.21 17.44
N LEU A 21 26.99 35.14 18.20
CA LEU A 21 27.71 35.16 19.49
C LEU A 21 28.68 33.96 19.59
N PRO A 22 29.72 34.01 20.45
CA PRO A 22 30.86 33.08 20.37
C PRO A 22 30.58 31.69 20.95
N GLY A 23 31.16 30.66 20.33
CA GLY A 23 30.91 29.25 20.67
C GLY A 23 31.53 28.79 22.01
N PRO A 24 30.85 27.92 22.77
CA PRO A 24 31.36 27.36 24.02
C PRO A 24 32.44 26.30 23.81
N ARG A 25 33.27 26.09 24.85
CA ARG A 25 34.42 25.18 24.85
C ARG A 25 33.99 23.70 24.89
N ARG A 26 34.86 22.80 24.40
CA ARG A 26 34.69 21.35 24.55
C ARG A 26 34.56 20.96 26.02
N ALA A 27 33.38 20.52 26.44
CA ALA A 27 33.19 19.84 27.72
C ALA A 27 33.69 18.38 27.63
N HIS A 28 34.33 17.88 28.67
CA HIS A 28 34.60 16.44 28.80
C HIS A 28 33.29 15.69 29.07
N PRO A 29 33.09 14.48 28.53
CA PRO A 29 31.93 13.66 28.87
C PRO A 29 31.99 13.25 30.34
N ALA A 30 30.97 13.64 31.11
CA ALA A 30 30.82 13.23 32.50
C ALA A 30 30.60 11.71 32.58
N ARG A 31 31.23 11.05 33.57
CA ARG A 31 31.01 9.63 33.83
C ARG A 31 29.69 9.43 34.56
N LEU A 32 28.71 8.82 33.90
CA LEU A 32 27.59 8.17 34.60
C LEU A 32 28.07 6.87 35.26
N PRO A 33 27.64 6.55 36.50
CA PRO A 33 27.84 5.22 37.07
C PRO A 33 26.95 4.22 36.33
N GLY A 34 27.53 3.14 35.78
CA GLY A 34 26.77 2.11 35.05
C GLY A 34 27.49 1.45 33.86
N GLY A 35 28.65 1.96 33.43
CA GLY A 35 29.56 1.22 32.53
C GLY A 35 29.14 1.07 31.06
N VAL A 36 27.96 1.54 30.66
CA VAL A 36 27.48 1.45 29.26
C VAL A 36 28.36 2.30 28.34
N ARG A 37 29.07 1.66 27.41
CA ARG A 37 29.73 2.33 26.27
C ARG A 37 28.80 2.31 25.07
N VAL A 38 28.36 3.48 24.61
CA VAL A 38 27.69 3.62 23.30
C VAL A 38 28.78 3.58 22.22
N ALA A 39 28.75 2.56 21.37
CA ALA A 39 29.64 2.41 20.23
C ALA A 39 28.83 2.38 18.94
N LEU A 40 28.80 3.51 18.22
CA LEU A 40 28.31 3.56 16.85
C LEU A 40 29.29 2.78 15.95
N ARG A 41 28.80 1.69 15.34
CA ARG A 41 29.56 0.90 14.37
C ARG A 41 28.76 0.83 13.07
N LEU A 42 29.29 1.45 12.02
CA LEU A 42 28.77 1.32 10.67
C LEU A 42 29.16 -0.06 10.10
N PRO A 43 28.31 -0.70 9.26
CA PRO A 43 28.61 -1.99 8.66
C PRO A 43 29.53 -1.88 7.42
N ASP A 44 30.41 -2.87 7.25
CA ASP A 44 31.28 -3.01 6.08
C ASP A 44 30.51 -3.56 4.85
N PRO A 45 30.96 -3.26 3.61
CA PRO A 45 30.27 -3.69 2.38
C PRO A 45 30.46 -5.19 2.08
N PRO A 46 29.43 -5.89 1.56
CA PRO A 46 29.47 -7.33 1.29
C PRO A 46 30.34 -7.69 0.07
N ARG A 47 30.96 -8.89 0.11
CA ARG A 47 31.75 -9.46 -0.99
C ARG A 47 31.18 -10.82 -1.43
N GLY A 48 31.18 -11.07 -2.74
CA GLY A 48 31.28 -12.41 -3.33
C GLY A 48 29.97 -13.13 -3.64
N ILE A 49 29.67 -13.29 -4.93
CA ILE A 49 28.59 -14.14 -5.47
C ILE A 49 29.22 -15.44 -6.02
N ARG A 50 28.59 -16.61 -5.78
CA ARG A 50 28.67 -17.79 -6.67
C ARG A 50 27.35 -18.59 -6.71
N PRO A 51 27.09 -19.40 -7.76
CA PRO A 51 25.72 -19.75 -8.17
C PRO A 51 25.29 -21.20 -7.92
N LEU A 52 24.02 -21.47 -8.25
CA LEU A 52 23.33 -22.77 -8.32
C LEU A 52 23.93 -23.75 -9.37
N PRO A 53 23.73 -25.06 -9.19
CA PRO A 53 23.52 -26.04 -10.26
C PRO A 53 22.04 -26.48 -10.37
N ASP A 54 21.70 -27.27 -11.40
CA ASP A 54 20.33 -27.38 -11.93
C ASP A 54 19.91 -28.84 -12.28
N HIS A 55 18.62 -29.03 -12.57
CA HIS A 55 17.95 -30.15 -13.26
C HIS A 55 17.86 -31.54 -12.60
N ARG A 56 16.63 -32.10 -12.54
CA ARG A 56 16.15 -33.13 -13.51
C ARG A 56 14.66 -33.51 -13.32
N MET A 57 14.00 -33.90 -14.42
CA MET A 57 12.67 -34.53 -14.43
C MET A 57 12.76 -36.06 -14.54
N VAL A 58 11.84 -36.80 -13.89
CA VAL A 58 11.34 -38.13 -14.32
C VAL A 58 9.89 -38.31 -13.85
N ALA A 59 9.06 -39.00 -14.63
CA ALA A 59 7.72 -39.51 -14.27
C ALA A 59 7.36 -40.68 -15.22
N PRO A 60 6.28 -41.49 -15.01
CA PRO A 60 5.51 -41.78 -13.79
C PRO A 60 5.50 -43.30 -13.45
N GLY A 61 4.72 -43.74 -12.44
CA GLY A 61 4.54 -45.16 -12.06
C GLY A 61 3.07 -45.56 -11.78
N HIS A 62 2.73 -46.86 -11.89
CA HIS A 62 1.37 -47.44 -11.77
C HIS A 62 1.16 -48.29 -10.50
N SER A 63 -0.12 -48.67 -10.22
CA SER A 63 -0.71 -49.59 -9.20
C SER A 63 -1.56 -48.86 -8.12
N ALA A 64 -2.63 -49.40 -7.50
CA ALA A 64 -3.53 -50.57 -7.69
C ALA A 64 -4.85 -50.34 -6.87
N GLY A 65 -5.96 -51.09 -6.95
CA GLY A 65 -6.33 -52.22 -7.82
C GLY A 65 -6.96 -53.44 -7.09
N ARG A 66 -8.20 -53.37 -6.56
CA ARG A 66 -8.93 -54.54 -5.97
C ARG A 66 -10.48 -54.44 -5.99
N VAL A 67 -11.15 -55.60 -5.85
CA VAL A 67 -12.60 -55.93 -5.97
C VAL A 67 -12.82 -57.37 -5.37
N PRO A 68 -14.05 -57.97 -5.25
CA PRO A 68 -15.43 -57.52 -5.54
C PRO A 68 -16.48 -57.81 -4.39
N GLY A 69 -17.78 -57.57 -4.65
CA GLY A 69 -18.93 -58.17 -3.94
C GLY A 69 -20.21 -58.09 -4.81
N VAL A 70 -20.88 -59.19 -5.21
CA VAL A 70 -21.87 -60.01 -4.44
C VAL A 70 -23.22 -59.25 -4.28
N ARG A 71 -24.41 -59.69 -4.78
CA ARG A 71 -24.93 -60.99 -5.30
C ARG A 71 -26.08 -60.77 -6.37
N PRO A 72 -26.97 -61.72 -6.79
CA PRO A 72 -27.47 -61.77 -8.18
C PRO A 72 -28.99 -61.52 -8.40
N ALA A 73 -29.41 -61.62 -9.68
CA ALA A 73 -30.80 -61.52 -10.18
C ALA A 73 -31.69 -62.76 -9.87
N PRO A 74 -33.01 -62.68 -10.15
CA PRO A 74 -33.57 -63.08 -11.46
C PRO A 74 -34.70 -62.11 -11.95
N ARG A 75 -35.54 -62.32 -12.99
CA ARG A 75 -35.78 -63.44 -13.95
C ARG A 75 -36.40 -62.93 -15.30
N LEU A 76 -36.57 -63.87 -16.23
CA LEU A 76 -37.44 -63.92 -17.45
C LEU A 76 -38.72 -63.05 -17.45
N LEU A 77 -39.16 -62.49 -18.59
CA LEU A 77 -39.75 -63.24 -19.72
C LEU A 77 -39.57 -62.56 -21.11
N GLU A 78 -39.63 -63.35 -22.19
CA GLU A 78 -39.72 -62.84 -23.58
C GLU A 78 -41.18 -62.64 -24.04
N THR A 79 -41.39 -61.84 -25.09
CA THR A 79 -42.35 -62.16 -26.18
C THR A 79 -42.04 -61.32 -27.43
N ARG A 80 -42.38 -61.85 -28.61
CA ARG A 80 -42.20 -61.17 -29.92
C ARG A 80 -43.49 -60.49 -30.39
N GLY A 81 -43.36 -59.32 -31.00
CA GLY A 81 -44.37 -58.67 -31.85
C GLY A 81 -43.66 -57.72 -32.82
N ALA A 82 -43.49 -58.08 -34.09
CA ALA A 82 -44.47 -57.93 -35.18
C ALA A 82 -44.60 -56.46 -35.65
N ALA A 83 -44.07 -56.17 -36.84
CA ALA A 83 -44.09 -54.83 -37.42
C ALA A 83 -45.44 -54.54 -38.10
N GLY A 84 -45.93 -53.30 -37.95
CA GLY A 84 -47.09 -52.74 -38.64
C GLY A 84 -46.78 -51.37 -39.26
N PRO A 85 -47.48 -50.94 -40.32
CA PRO A 85 -47.10 -49.77 -41.12
C PRO A 85 -47.38 -48.42 -40.45
N ALA A 86 -46.65 -47.39 -40.87
CA ALA A 86 -46.68 -46.06 -40.25
C ALA A 86 -47.94 -45.25 -40.58
N GLY A 87 -48.59 -44.71 -39.53
CA GLY A 87 -49.66 -43.71 -39.65
C GLY A 87 -49.15 -42.27 -39.86
N PRO A 88 -50.02 -41.32 -40.25
CA PRO A 88 -49.63 -39.99 -40.74
C PRO A 88 -49.23 -38.96 -39.65
N GLY A 89 -48.46 -39.35 -38.64
CA GLY A 89 -48.00 -38.46 -37.56
C GLY A 89 -46.77 -37.60 -37.87
N ALA A 90 -45.90 -38.05 -38.79
CA ALA A 90 -44.51 -37.58 -38.87
C ALA A 90 -44.32 -36.09 -39.27
N ARG A 91 -45.28 -35.46 -39.96
CA ARG A 91 -45.07 -34.12 -40.55
C ARG A 91 -45.10 -32.95 -39.56
N ARG A 92 -45.68 -33.08 -38.36
CA ARG A 92 -45.78 -31.95 -37.41
C ARG A 92 -44.49 -31.65 -36.64
N HIS A 93 -43.66 -32.66 -36.32
CA HIS A 93 -42.45 -32.43 -35.51
C HIS A 93 -41.32 -31.72 -36.26
N ALA A 94 -41.16 -31.96 -37.56
CA ALA A 94 -40.12 -31.29 -38.37
C ALA A 94 -40.29 -29.77 -38.41
N GLN A 95 -41.53 -29.28 -38.45
CA GLN A 95 -41.84 -27.86 -38.63
C GLN A 95 -41.51 -27.02 -37.38
N PHE A 96 -41.73 -27.55 -36.17
CA PHE A 96 -41.35 -26.88 -34.92
C PHE A 96 -39.84 -26.89 -34.64
N GLY A 97 -39.10 -27.87 -35.17
CA GLY A 97 -37.63 -27.89 -35.09
C GLY A 97 -37.01 -26.72 -35.88
N ALA A 98 -37.45 -26.52 -37.11
CA ALA A 98 -36.97 -25.44 -37.98
C ALA A 98 -37.21 -24.04 -37.38
N VAL A 99 -38.40 -23.79 -36.82
CA VAL A 99 -38.74 -22.50 -36.20
C VAL A 99 -37.93 -22.22 -34.92
N ARG A 100 -37.57 -23.25 -34.15
CA ARG A 100 -36.68 -23.09 -32.98
C ARG A 100 -35.23 -22.80 -33.39
N GLY A 101 -34.75 -23.44 -34.45
CA GLY A 101 -33.42 -23.16 -35.00
C GLY A 101 -33.27 -21.72 -35.53
N SER A 102 -34.23 -21.25 -36.32
CA SER A 102 -34.18 -19.89 -36.88
C SER A 102 -34.27 -18.80 -35.80
N ALA A 103 -35.07 -18.99 -34.75
CA ALA A 103 -35.14 -18.06 -33.62
C ALA A 103 -33.78 -17.92 -32.88
N ALA A 104 -33.09 -19.04 -32.62
CA ALA A 104 -31.77 -19.01 -31.99
C ALA A 104 -30.72 -18.29 -32.84
N VAL A 105 -30.74 -18.51 -34.17
CA VAL A 105 -29.87 -17.81 -35.13
C VAL A 105 -30.17 -16.30 -35.15
N MET A 106 -31.44 -15.88 -35.18
CA MET A 106 -31.82 -14.46 -35.13
C MET A 106 -31.38 -13.78 -33.82
N ILE A 107 -31.46 -14.48 -32.69
CA ILE A 107 -30.96 -13.97 -31.39
C ILE A 107 -29.44 -13.83 -31.43
N PHE A 108 -28.72 -14.82 -31.94
CA PHE A 108 -27.25 -14.76 -32.04
C PHE A 108 -26.77 -13.64 -32.97
N PHE A 109 -27.37 -13.49 -34.16
CA PHE A 109 -27.02 -12.42 -35.09
C PHE A 109 -27.44 -11.03 -34.59
N SER A 110 -28.62 -10.86 -34.00
CA SER A 110 -29.03 -9.55 -33.45
C SER A 110 -28.24 -9.15 -32.19
N GLY A 111 -27.84 -10.13 -31.38
CA GLY A 111 -26.88 -9.96 -30.28
C GLY A 111 -25.48 -9.59 -30.80
N GLY A 112 -24.97 -10.33 -31.79
CA GLY A 112 -23.68 -10.07 -32.43
C GLY A 112 -23.61 -8.72 -33.14
N ILE A 113 -24.65 -8.31 -33.86
CA ILE A 113 -24.74 -6.98 -34.49
C ILE A 113 -24.80 -5.89 -33.43
N ARG A 114 -25.55 -6.06 -32.33
CA ARG A 114 -25.56 -5.08 -31.22
C ARG A 114 -24.23 -5.03 -30.50
N PHE A 115 -23.55 -6.15 -30.30
CA PHE A 115 -22.22 -6.21 -29.70
C PHE A 115 -21.15 -5.57 -30.60
N ALA A 116 -21.16 -5.87 -31.90
CA ALA A 116 -20.26 -5.26 -32.88
C ALA A 116 -20.53 -3.75 -33.04
N ALA A 117 -21.78 -3.33 -33.15
CA ALA A 117 -22.16 -1.91 -33.20
C ALA A 117 -21.82 -1.18 -31.89
N ARG A 118 -21.89 -1.86 -30.73
CA ARG A 118 -21.44 -1.33 -29.45
C ARG A 118 -19.92 -1.20 -29.40
N ALA A 119 -19.15 -2.23 -29.75
CA ALA A 119 -17.69 -2.20 -29.75
C ALA A 119 -17.14 -1.17 -30.77
N LEU A 120 -17.77 -1.05 -31.94
CA LEU A 120 -17.47 0.00 -32.93
C LEU A 120 -17.82 1.39 -32.38
N ARG A 121 -18.99 1.59 -31.77
CA ARG A 121 -19.32 2.86 -31.11
C ARG A 121 -18.40 3.17 -29.93
N GLU A 122 -18.02 2.21 -29.10
CA GLU A 122 -17.13 2.42 -27.96
C GLU A 122 -15.72 2.76 -28.42
N SER A 123 -15.19 2.10 -29.46
CA SER A 123 -13.89 2.46 -30.05
C SER A 123 -13.90 3.80 -30.81
N GLN A 124 -15.00 4.15 -31.49
CA GLN A 124 -15.15 5.46 -32.16
C GLN A 124 -15.42 6.59 -31.17
N LEU A 125 -16.21 6.37 -30.12
CA LEU A 125 -16.44 7.35 -29.05
C LEU A 125 -15.21 7.50 -28.15
N ALA A 126 -14.42 6.45 -27.91
CA ALA A 126 -13.13 6.59 -27.26
C ALA A 126 -12.19 7.46 -28.10
N ARG A 127 -12.06 7.22 -29.41
CA ARG A 127 -11.28 8.07 -30.31
C ARG A 127 -11.79 9.52 -30.35
N ALA A 128 -13.09 9.73 -30.55
CA ALA A 128 -13.67 11.07 -30.64
C ALA A 128 -13.65 11.85 -29.32
N ARG A 129 -13.64 11.18 -28.17
CA ARG A 129 -13.46 11.83 -26.85
C ARG A 129 -12.01 12.18 -26.54
N LEU A 130 -11.05 11.56 -27.23
CA LEU A 130 -9.65 11.93 -27.11
C LEU A 130 -9.38 13.25 -27.84
N ASP A 131 -10.01 13.54 -28.98
CA ASP A 131 -9.73 14.78 -29.73
C ASP A 131 -10.26 16.10 -29.08
N ASP A 132 -10.99 16.03 -27.96
CA ASP A 132 -11.56 17.20 -27.23
C ASP A 132 -10.80 17.53 -25.91
N GLY A 133 -9.55 17.06 -25.78
CA GLY A 133 -8.72 17.26 -24.59
C GLY A 133 -7.24 17.48 -24.90
N ARG A 134 -6.52 18.12 -23.97
CA ARG A 134 -5.09 18.44 -24.12
C ARG A 134 -4.27 17.18 -24.35
N ARG A 135 -3.45 17.13 -25.41
CA ARG A 135 -2.57 16.00 -25.69
C ARG A 135 -1.59 15.79 -24.55
N THR A 136 -1.70 14.62 -23.91
CA THR A 136 -1.09 14.30 -22.62
C THR A 136 -0.23 13.05 -22.74
N PHE A 137 1.02 13.11 -22.26
CA PHE A 137 1.80 11.92 -21.93
C PHE A 137 1.76 11.65 -20.42
N ILE A 138 1.60 10.37 -20.06
CA ILE A 138 1.76 9.92 -18.67
C ILE A 138 3.16 9.31 -18.52
N ILE A 139 3.97 9.87 -17.61
CA ILE A 139 5.30 9.39 -17.27
C ILE A 139 5.16 8.41 -16.10
N GLY A 140 5.34 7.12 -16.39
CA GLY A 140 5.07 5.98 -15.50
C GLY A 140 3.94 5.09 -16.03
N ALA A 141 4.29 3.93 -16.58
CA ALA A 141 3.36 2.90 -17.06
C ALA A 141 2.96 1.88 -15.95
N GLY A 142 3.11 2.29 -14.69
CA GLY A 142 2.71 1.53 -13.50
C GLY A 142 1.25 1.78 -13.09
N GLU A 143 0.87 1.21 -11.94
CA GLU A 143 -0.52 1.22 -11.42
C GLU A 143 -1.15 2.63 -11.36
N ALA A 144 -0.40 3.65 -10.92
CA ALA A 144 -0.91 5.02 -10.81
C ALA A 144 -1.16 5.68 -12.17
N GLY A 145 -0.27 5.47 -13.16
CA GLY A 145 -0.49 5.94 -14.53
C GLY A 145 -1.65 5.20 -15.22
N GLU A 146 -1.76 3.89 -15.02
CA GLU A 146 -2.89 3.09 -15.51
C GLU A 146 -4.22 3.51 -14.85
N GLN A 147 -4.20 3.86 -13.56
CA GLN A 147 -5.35 4.41 -12.83
C GLN A 147 -5.75 5.79 -13.36
N LEU A 148 -4.79 6.69 -13.61
CA LEU A 148 -5.06 8.01 -14.18
C LEU A 148 -5.68 7.89 -15.58
N LEU A 149 -5.13 7.02 -16.44
CA LEU A 149 -5.70 6.75 -17.76
C LEU A 149 -7.13 6.21 -17.65
N ARG A 150 -7.39 5.24 -16.77
CA ARG A 150 -8.75 4.73 -16.56
C ARG A 150 -9.73 5.85 -16.21
N GLN A 151 -9.34 6.81 -15.38
CA GLN A 151 -10.18 7.96 -15.06
C GLN A 151 -10.37 8.92 -16.24
N ALA A 152 -9.31 9.22 -16.99
CA ALA A 152 -9.39 10.12 -18.14
C ALA A 152 -10.32 9.58 -19.24
N LEU A 153 -10.39 8.25 -19.40
CA LEU A 153 -11.33 7.59 -20.29
C LEU A 153 -12.78 7.56 -19.77
N HIS A 154 -13.01 7.77 -18.47
CA HIS A 154 -14.33 7.67 -17.81
C HIS A 154 -14.97 9.02 -17.47
N ASP A 155 -14.21 10.09 -17.19
CA ASP A 155 -14.76 11.44 -16.97
C ASP A 155 -14.34 12.40 -18.10
N PRO A 156 -15.25 12.73 -19.04
CA PRO A 156 -14.98 13.71 -20.11
C PRO A 156 -14.56 15.10 -19.60
N ARG A 157 -14.81 15.45 -18.34
CA ARG A 157 -14.34 16.72 -17.75
C ARG A 157 -12.87 16.71 -17.33
N ALA A 158 -12.16 15.61 -17.58
CA ALA A 158 -10.71 15.50 -17.36
C ALA A 158 -9.88 16.49 -18.17
N GLY A 159 -10.33 16.89 -19.37
CA GLY A 159 -9.60 17.78 -20.26
C GLY A 159 -8.26 17.22 -20.77
N MET A 160 -8.04 15.91 -20.67
CA MET A 160 -6.78 15.23 -21.03
C MET A 160 -6.99 14.13 -22.08
N ASN A 161 -6.30 14.27 -23.21
CA ASN A 161 -6.16 13.26 -24.25
C ASN A 161 -4.87 12.45 -24.01
N VAL A 162 -4.97 11.26 -23.43
CA VAL A 162 -3.77 10.47 -23.15
C VAL A 162 -3.29 9.77 -24.43
N VAL A 163 -2.32 10.39 -25.12
CA VAL A 163 -1.78 9.92 -26.41
C VAL A 163 -0.62 8.93 -26.28
N GLY A 164 -0.06 8.75 -25.08
CA GLY A 164 1.03 7.79 -24.84
C GLY A 164 1.52 7.71 -23.39
N PHE A 165 2.19 6.62 -23.06
CA PHE A 165 2.99 6.46 -21.85
C PHE A 165 4.49 6.59 -22.16
N ILE A 166 5.23 7.10 -21.17
CA ILE A 166 6.70 7.14 -21.14
C ILE A 166 7.15 6.47 -19.85
N ASP A 167 8.04 5.48 -19.91
CA ASP A 167 8.58 4.81 -18.72
C ASP A 167 10.02 4.34 -18.98
N ASP A 168 10.88 4.46 -17.98
CA ASP A 168 12.29 4.08 -18.09
C ASP A 168 12.51 2.56 -17.94
N LYS A 169 11.47 1.80 -17.54
CA LYS A 169 11.46 0.34 -17.38
C LYS A 169 11.39 -0.41 -18.72
N PRO A 170 12.42 -1.18 -19.14
CA PRO A 170 12.39 -1.90 -20.42
C PRO A 170 11.22 -2.88 -20.56
N GLU A 171 10.77 -3.51 -19.48
CA GLU A 171 9.64 -4.44 -19.42
C GLU A 171 8.25 -3.78 -19.64
N THR A 172 8.22 -2.46 -19.85
CA THR A 172 7.02 -1.72 -20.24
C THR A 172 6.98 -1.38 -21.73
N HIS A 173 8.13 -1.37 -22.43
CA HIS A 173 8.21 -0.87 -23.81
C HIS A 173 7.46 -1.76 -24.79
N GLY A 174 6.78 -1.16 -25.77
CA GLY A 174 5.98 -1.88 -26.77
C GLY A 174 4.66 -2.47 -26.23
N ARG A 175 4.36 -2.36 -24.94
CA ARG A 175 3.06 -2.72 -24.38
C ARG A 175 2.02 -1.63 -24.64
N THR A 176 0.75 -2.01 -24.58
CA THR A 176 -0.39 -1.09 -24.56
C THR A 176 -1.17 -1.25 -23.25
N LEU A 177 -1.66 -0.14 -22.70
CA LEU A 177 -2.50 -0.08 -21.51
C LEU A 177 -3.81 0.61 -21.92
N HIS A 178 -4.95 -0.09 -21.82
CA HIS A 178 -6.28 0.40 -22.26
C HIS A 178 -6.29 0.99 -23.68
N GLY A 179 -5.45 0.45 -24.58
CA GLY A 179 -5.29 0.90 -25.97
C GLY A 179 -4.22 1.97 -26.19
N VAL A 180 -3.71 2.61 -25.14
CA VAL A 180 -2.63 3.61 -25.21
C VAL A 180 -1.25 2.94 -25.19
N PRO A 181 -0.33 3.26 -26.12
CA PRO A 181 1.00 2.63 -26.19
C PRO A 181 2.01 3.21 -25.19
N VAL A 182 2.95 2.38 -24.74
CA VAL A 182 4.20 2.85 -24.12
C VAL A 182 5.21 3.17 -25.23
N LEU A 183 5.47 4.45 -25.44
CA LEU A 183 6.22 4.98 -26.59
C LEU A 183 7.75 4.96 -26.40
N GLY A 184 8.23 4.87 -25.16
CA GLY A 184 9.65 4.79 -24.85
C GLY A 184 9.99 5.30 -23.46
N HIS A 185 11.25 5.72 -23.28
CA HIS A 185 11.87 6.15 -22.03
C HIS A 185 12.08 7.67 -21.96
N THR A 186 12.28 8.22 -20.76
CA THR A 186 12.33 9.67 -20.51
C THR A 186 13.52 10.37 -21.19
N GLY A 187 14.58 9.61 -21.51
CA GLY A 187 15.69 10.07 -22.36
C GLY A 187 15.33 10.43 -23.81
N LYS A 188 14.14 10.05 -24.30
CA LYS A 188 13.58 10.46 -25.61
C LYS A 188 12.37 11.38 -25.49
N LEU A 189 12.04 11.86 -24.28
CA LEU A 189 10.82 12.61 -24.01
C LEU A 189 10.64 13.81 -24.96
N LYS A 190 11.70 14.58 -25.23
CA LYS A 190 11.66 15.73 -26.15
C LYS A 190 11.35 15.36 -27.61
N GLU A 191 11.95 14.28 -28.12
CA GLU A 191 11.69 13.76 -29.47
C GLU A 191 10.21 13.34 -29.59
N LEU A 192 9.73 12.59 -28.60
CA LEU A 192 8.37 12.07 -28.57
C LEU A 192 7.32 13.17 -28.37
N VAL A 193 7.59 14.18 -27.56
CA VAL A 193 6.71 15.34 -27.33
C VAL A 193 6.50 16.12 -28.63
N HIS A 194 7.57 16.48 -29.36
CA HIS A 194 7.44 17.18 -30.64
C HIS A 194 6.76 16.32 -31.71
N LYS A 195 7.05 15.00 -31.74
CA LYS A 195 6.48 14.06 -32.72
C LYS A 195 4.98 13.80 -32.51
N HIS A 196 4.50 13.85 -31.27
CA HIS A 196 3.12 13.55 -30.90
C HIS A 196 2.29 14.80 -30.54
N ASP A 197 2.86 16.00 -30.69
CA ASP A 197 2.23 17.30 -30.43
C ASP A 197 1.61 17.37 -29.03
N VAL A 198 2.45 17.19 -28.00
CA VAL A 198 2.03 17.01 -26.61
C VAL A 198 2.00 18.34 -25.85
N GLU A 199 0.85 18.65 -25.27
CA GLU A 199 0.55 19.88 -24.54
C GLU A 199 0.71 19.74 -23.01
N LEU A 200 0.70 18.52 -22.48
CA LEU A 200 0.75 18.24 -21.04
C LEU A 200 1.57 16.98 -20.75
N LEU A 201 2.39 17.03 -19.69
CA LEU A 201 3.09 15.88 -19.13
C LEU A 201 2.57 15.59 -17.72
N VAL A 202 2.31 14.33 -17.39
CA VAL A 202 1.86 13.94 -16.04
C VAL A 202 2.78 12.87 -15.45
N ILE A 203 3.50 13.20 -14.40
CA ILE A 203 4.37 12.29 -13.65
C ILE A 203 3.48 11.45 -12.70
N ALA A 204 3.45 10.14 -12.92
CA ALA A 204 2.55 9.18 -12.28
C ALA A 204 3.31 7.96 -11.72
N ILE A 205 4.48 8.19 -11.11
CA ILE A 205 5.34 7.14 -10.54
C ILE A 205 5.23 7.14 -9.02
N ARG A 206 4.56 6.13 -8.43
CA ARG A 206 4.62 5.90 -6.98
C ARG A 206 6.00 5.42 -6.56
N GLY A 207 6.48 5.90 -5.40
CA GLY A 207 7.76 5.47 -4.83
C GLY A 207 8.99 5.88 -5.65
N ALA A 208 8.88 6.92 -6.49
CA ALA A 208 10.04 7.51 -7.15
C ALA A 208 10.95 8.17 -6.10
N THR A 209 12.24 7.81 -6.11
CA THR A 209 13.22 8.48 -5.24
C THR A 209 13.41 9.93 -5.68
N GLY A 210 13.79 10.83 -4.78
CA GLY A 210 13.99 12.25 -5.12
C GLY A 210 15.00 12.48 -6.25
N ALA A 211 15.99 11.58 -6.39
CA ALA A 211 16.91 11.56 -7.52
C ALA A 211 16.23 11.18 -8.85
N GLN A 212 15.31 10.21 -8.85
CA GLN A 212 14.52 9.84 -10.03
C GLN A 212 13.54 10.96 -10.40
N THR A 213 12.80 11.50 -9.43
CA THR A 213 11.85 12.60 -9.67
C THR A 213 12.57 13.83 -10.25
N ARG A 214 13.72 14.19 -9.69
CA ARG A 214 14.57 15.29 -10.19
C ARG A 214 15.03 15.07 -11.64
N ARG A 215 15.55 13.88 -11.96
CA ARG A 215 15.93 13.49 -13.34
C ARG A 215 14.75 13.63 -14.32
N ILE A 216 13.56 13.22 -13.91
CA ILE A 216 12.36 13.27 -14.75
C ILE A 216 11.91 14.72 -14.95
N VAL A 217 11.92 15.53 -13.89
CA VAL A 217 11.55 16.96 -13.94
C VAL A 217 12.53 17.76 -14.80
N GLU A 218 13.81 17.42 -14.80
CA GLU A 218 14.81 17.96 -15.73
C GLU A 218 14.45 17.61 -17.18
N ARG A 219 14.11 16.35 -17.49
CA ARG A 219 13.63 15.95 -18.83
C ARG A 219 12.32 16.63 -19.23
N CYS A 220 11.39 16.87 -18.32
CA CYS A 220 10.17 17.64 -18.61
C CYS A 220 10.52 19.09 -18.98
N ARG A 221 11.38 19.75 -18.20
CA ARG A 221 11.85 21.12 -18.45
C ARG A 221 12.56 21.29 -19.80
N GLU A 222 13.30 20.27 -20.26
CA GLU A 222 13.93 20.26 -21.59
C GLU A 222 12.92 20.35 -22.76
N THR A 223 11.64 20.06 -22.55
CA THR A 223 10.60 20.07 -23.59
C THR A 223 9.82 21.38 -23.73
N SER A 224 9.91 22.28 -22.74
CA SER A 224 9.08 23.49 -22.60
C SER A 224 7.55 23.27 -22.46
N VAL A 225 7.09 22.03 -22.26
CA VAL A 225 5.67 21.68 -22.07
C VAL A 225 5.28 21.75 -20.59
N GLU A 226 4.03 22.11 -20.29
CA GLU A 226 3.48 22.09 -18.92
C GLU A 226 3.55 20.68 -18.33
N PHE A 227 4.02 20.54 -17.09
CA PHE A 227 4.14 19.24 -16.43
C PHE A 227 3.61 19.27 -14.99
N LYS A 228 2.86 18.23 -14.64
CA LYS A 228 2.23 18.04 -13.31
C LYS A 228 2.60 16.69 -12.72
N ILE A 229 2.37 16.53 -11.42
CA ILE A 229 2.67 15.30 -10.67
C ILE A 229 1.45 14.83 -9.89
N ILE A 230 1.29 13.51 -9.80
CA ILE A 230 0.41 12.87 -8.81
C ILE A 230 1.21 12.74 -7.50
N PRO A 231 0.76 13.32 -6.36
CA PRO A 231 1.44 13.15 -5.07
C PRO A 231 1.46 11.68 -4.60
N SER A 232 2.32 11.36 -3.62
CA SER A 232 2.47 9.98 -3.12
C SER A 232 1.23 9.54 -2.34
N ILE A 233 1.09 8.22 -2.14
CA ILE A 233 0.05 7.66 -1.25
C ILE A 233 0.24 8.10 0.21
N ASP A 234 1.49 8.36 0.62
CA ASP A 234 1.84 8.82 1.96
C ASP A 234 1.26 10.24 2.24
N ASP A 235 1.17 11.09 1.21
CA ASP A 235 0.47 12.39 1.23
C ASP A 235 -1.07 12.22 1.21
N LEU A 236 -1.56 11.00 0.97
CA LEU A 236 -2.91 10.70 0.49
C LEU A 236 -3.63 9.58 1.26
N LEU A 237 -3.37 9.50 2.57
CA LEU A 237 -3.93 8.55 3.56
C LEU A 237 -5.46 8.30 3.57
N ASN A 238 -6.26 8.88 2.66
CA ASN A 238 -7.69 8.60 2.51
C ASN A 238 -8.23 8.63 1.07
N LYS A 239 -7.43 8.89 0.02
CA LYS A 239 -7.99 9.05 -1.35
C LYS A 239 -7.16 8.37 -2.44
N ARG A 240 -7.86 7.58 -3.27
CA ARG A 240 -7.36 7.00 -4.52
C ARG A 240 -6.85 8.14 -5.43
N ALA A 241 -5.68 7.97 -6.05
CA ALA A 241 -5.15 8.92 -7.03
C ALA A 241 -6.23 9.36 -8.05
N THR A 242 -6.49 10.66 -8.13
CA THR A 242 -7.62 11.25 -8.85
C THR A 242 -7.17 12.44 -9.69
N ILE A 243 -7.71 12.62 -10.89
CA ILE A 243 -7.37 13.73 -11.82
C ILE A 243 -7.41 15.11 -11.14
N GLY A 244 -8.40 15.36 -10.27
CA GLY A 244 -8.50 16.59 -9.46
C GLY A 244 -7.43 16.75 -8.36
N GLN A 245 -6.35 15.97 -8.39
CA GLN A 245 -5.20 16.03 -7.47
C GLN A 245 -3.88 16.29 -8.21
N LEU A 246 -3.93 16.52 -9.53
CA LEU A 246 -2.77 16.94 -10.32
C LEU A 246 -2.34 18.34 -9.90
N ARG A 247 -1.13 18.43 -9.35
CA ARG A 247 -0.51 19.70 -8.93
C ARG A 247 0.82 19.92 -9.63
N ASP A 248 1.31 21.15 -9.54
CA ASP A 248 2.67 21.47 -9.95
C ASP A 248 3.70 20.77 -9.05
N VAL A 249 4.90 20.58 -9.58
CA VAL A 249 6.00 19.93 -8.86
C VAL A 249 6.55 20.85 -7.77
N ALA A 250 6.50 20.38 -6.53
CA ALA A 250 6.94 21.08 -5.35
C ALA A 250 8.41 20.75 -5.01
N ILE A 251 8.99 21.42 -4.02
CA ILE A 251 10.40 21.19 -3.63
C ILE A 251 10.54 19.82 -2.95
N GLU A 252 9.51 19.43 -2.22
CA GLU A 252 9.35 18.19 -1.47
C GLU A 252 9.45 16.96 -2.38
N ASP A 253 8.88 17.02 -3.60
CA ASP A 253 8.97 15.95 -4.60
C ASP A 253 10.42 15.72 -5.07
N LEU A 254 11.21 16.79 -5.14
CA LEU A 254 12.62 16.78 -5.56
C LEU A 254 13.55 16.37 -4.42
N LEU A 255 13.12 16.57 -3.17
CA LEU A 255 13.74 16.06 -1.94
C LEU A 255 13.33 14.61 -1.61
N GLY A 256 12.46 14.00 -2.45
CA GLY A 256 11.77 12.74 -2.20
C GLY A 256 12.62 11.65 -1.55
N ARG A 257 12.12 11.07 -0.47
CA ARG A 257 12.84 10.09 0.34
C ARG A 257 12.93 8.75 -0.35
N ASP A 258 14.03 8.04 -0.11
CA ASP A 258 14.10 6.62 -0.41
C ASP A 258 13.12 5.87 0.53
N PRO A 259 12.16 5.10 0.00
CA PRO A 259 11.25 4.32 0.83
C PRO A 259 12.04 3.22 1.54
N ILE A 260 12.01 3.23 2.87
CA ILE A 260 12.73 2.26 3.70
C ILE A 260 12.19 0.86 3.40
N GLN A 261 13.06 -0.04 2.96
CA GLN A 261 12.71 -1.45 2.76
C GLN A 261 12.56 -2.15 4.12
N LEU A 262 11.37 -2.01 4.71
CA LEU A 262 11.01 -2.70 5.94
C LEU A 262 10.89 -4.21 5.69
N ASN A 263 11.66 -5.01 6.44
CA ASN A 263 11.57 -6.46 6.40
C ASN A 263 10.33 -6.93 7.17
N LEU A 264 9.16 -6.86 6.53
CA LEU A 264 7.86 -7.13 7.17
C LEU A 264 7.78 -8.54 7.79
N GLU A 265 8.44 -9.54 7.20
CA GLU A 265 8.50 -10.90 7.75
C GLU A 265 9.33 -11.01 9.04
N GLU A 266 10.38 -10.18 9.18
CA GLU A 266 11.16 -10.10 10.42
C GLU A 266 10.39 -9.36 11.51
N ILE A 267 9.76 -8.22 11.18
CA ILE A 267 8.88 -7.47 12.08
C ILE A 267 7.72 -8.34 12.58
N LYS A 268 7.10 -9.11 11.68
CA LYS A 268 6.01 -10.04 12.03
C LYS A 268 6.46 -11.13 13.00
N ARG A 269 7.61 -11.77 12.75
CA ARG A 269 8.18 -12.81 13.65
C ARG A 269 8.62 -12.27 15.01
N ASP A 270 9.01 -11.01 15.06
CA ASP A 270 9.50 -10.30 16.25
C ASP A 270 8.35 -9.85 17.19
N LEU A 271 7.15 -9.61 16.63
CA LEU A 271 5.94 -9.19 17.36
C LEU A 271 4.92 -10.32 17.61
N ALA A 272 4.91 -11.38 16.78
CA ALA A 272 3.95 -12.47 16.92
C ALA A 272 4.05 -13.16 18.30
N GLY A 273 2.90 -13.38 18.95
CA GLY A 273 2.83 -14.02 20.27
C GLY A 273 3.44 -13.23 21.44
N LYS A 274 3.75 -11.93 21.26
CA LYS A 274 4.23 -11.04 22.33
C LYS A 274 3.10 -10.21 22.94
N SER A 275 3.22 -9.83 24.22
CA SER A 275 2.43 -8.75 24.82
C SER A 275 3.04 -7.40 24.42
N ILE A 276 2.24 -6.52 23.81
CA ILE A 276 2.69 -5.22 23.29
C ILE A 276 1.94 -4.08 23.99
N LEU A 277 2.67 -3.06 24.46
CA LEU A 277 2.11 -1.80 24.95
C LEU A 277 2.38 -0.66 23.96
N VAL A 278 1.34 0.07 23.58
CA VAL A 278 1.42 1.33 22.83
C VAL A 278 0.97 2.48 23.72
N THR A 279 1.86 3.43 24.04
CA THR A 279 1.47 4.66 24.73
C THR A 279 1.08 5.75 23.73
N GLY A 280 0.08 6.56 24.05
CA GLY A 280 -0.53 7.47 23.07
C GLY A 280 -1.35 6.69 22.04
N GLY A 281 -1.96 5.58 22.48
CA GLY A 281 -2.53 4.53 21.64
C GLY A 281 -3.68 4.97 20.72
N ALA A 282 -4.28 6.13 20.95
CA ALA A 282 -5.29 6.72 20.04
C ALA A 282 -4.81 8.00 19.34
N GLY A 283 -3.57 8.42 19.55
CA GLY A 283 -2.94 9.45 18.74
C GLY A 283 -2.80 9.02 17.27
N SER A 284 -2.52 9.98 16.39
CA SER A 284 -2.42 9.72 14.93
C SER A 284 -1.42 8.62 14.57
N ILE A 285 -0.33 8.49 15.35
CA ILE A 285 0.70 7.47 15.16
C ILE A 285 0.38 6.20 15.97
N GLY A 286 -0.07 6.34 17.23
CA GLY A 286 -0.37 5.21 18.10
C GLY A 286 -1.51 4.33 17.59
N SER A 287 -2.56 4.93 17.03
CA SER A 287 -3.68 4.18 16.41
C SER A 287 -3.25 3.43 15.13
N GLU A 288 -2.31 4.00 14.37
CA GLU A 288 -1.76 3.34 13.17
C GLU A 288 -0.81 2.20 13.54
N LEU A 289 0.02 2.39 14.57
CA LEU A 289 0.77 1.28 15.16
C LEU A 289 -0.16 0.21 15.72
N ALA A 290 -1.27 0.56 16.38
CA ALA A 290 -2.23 -0.42 16.89
C ALA A 290 -2.81 -1.30 15.76
N ARG A 291 -3.24 -0.68 14.64
CA ARG A 291 -3.68 -1.41 13.44
C ARG A 291 -2.58 -2.35 12.90
N GLN A 292 -1.38 -1.82 12.67
CA GLN A 292 -0.29 -2.61 12.07
C GLN A 292 0.19 -3.73 12.98
N ILE A 293 0.37 -3.46 14.28
CA ILE A 293 0.81 -4.44 15.28
C ILE A 293 -0.21 -5.58 15.41
N ALA A 294 -1.52 -5.29 15.46
CA ALA A 294 -2.55 -6.32 15.52
C ALA A 294 -2.47 -7.29 14.32
N SER A 295 -2.21 -6.78 13.11
CA SER A 295 -2.08 -7.60 11.89
C SER A 295 -0.91 -8.60 11.90
N TYR A 296 0.03 -8.48 12.85
CA TYR A 296 1.14 -9.42 13.04
C TYR A 296 0.86 -10.55 14.04
N GLY A 297 -0.31 -10.57 14.69
CA GLY A 297 -0.72 -11.62 15.64
C GLY A 297 0.03 -11.61 16.98
N PRO A 298 0.07 -10.47 17.72
CA PRO A 298 0.59 -10.42 19.09
C PRO A 298 -0.31 -11.27 20.02
N ALA A 299 0.22 -11.64 21.19
CA ALA A 299 -0.58 -12.31 22.22
C ALA A 299 -1.58 -11.36 22.90
N GLY A 300 -1.29 -10.06 22.91
CA GLY A 300 -2.17 -9.00 23.41
C GLY A 300 -1.63 -7.62 23.06
N LEU A 301 -2.54 -6.65 22.90
CA LEU A 301 -2.26 -5.28 22.49
C LEU A 301 -2.89 -4.29 23.47
N VAL A 302 -2.07 -3.72 24.35
CA VAL A 302 -2.48 -2.73 25.34
C VAL A 302 -2.33 -1.33 24.78
N LEU A 303 -3.40 -0.54 24.80
CA LEU A 303 -3.42 0.84 24.33
C LEU A 303 -3.56 1.79 25.53
N LEU A 304 -2.46 2.46 25.92
CA LEU A 304 -2.44 3.45 27.00
C LEU A 304 -2.65 4.86 26.44
N GLU A 305 -3.72 5.54 26.87
CA GLU A 305 -4.12 6.83 26.33
C GLU A 305 -4.91 7.67 27.36
N ARG A 306 -4.82 9.00 27.28
CA ARG A 306 -5.58 9.93 28.13
C ARG A 306 -6.89 10.36 27.49
N ALA A 307 -6.94 10.44 26.16
CA ALA A 307 -8.15 10.76 25.40
C ALA A 307 -9.11 9.55 25.32
N GLU A 308 -9.92 9.36 26.36
CA GLU A 308 -10.88 8.25 26.52
C GLU A 308 -11.75 7.98 25.27
N ASN A 309 -12.42 8.99 24.71
CA ASN A 309 -13.25 8.83 23.51
C ASN A 309 -12.44 8.28 22.31
N ALA A 310 -11.23 8.80 22.09
CA ALA A 310 -10.37 8.35 21.00
C ALA A 310 -9.87 6.92 21.23
N LEU A 311 -9.54 6.58 22.48
CA LEU A 311 -9.16 5.23 22.90
C LEU A 311 -10.29 4.23 22.68
N TYR A 312 -11.54 4.59 23.03
CA TYR A 312 -12.72 3.75 22.81
C TYR A 312 -12.91 3.44 21.32
N PHE A 313 -12.91 4.46 20.45
CA PHE A 313 -13.07 4.23 19.00
C PHE A 313 -11.90 3.44 18.40
N THR A 314 -10.66 3.72 18.81
CA THR A 314 -9.47 2.99 18.31
C THR A 314 -9.50 1.52 18.75
N GLN A 315 -9.86 1.23 20.00
CA GLN A 315 -9.99 -0.13 20.49
C GLN A 315 -11.09 -0.90 19.76
N LEU A 316 -12.26 -0.28 19.57
CA LEU A 316 -13.38 -0.88 18.84
C LEU A 316 -13.06 -1.13 17.37
N GLU A 317 -12.30 -0.23 16.73
CA GLU A 317 -11.83 -0.38 15.35
C GLU A 317 -10.87 -1.57 15.21
N VAL A 318 -9.81 -1.62 16.03
CA VAL A 318 -8.75 -2.65 15.92
C VAL A 318 -9.28 -4.01 16.36
N ALA A 319 -10.05 -4.12 17.46
CA ALA A 319 -10.63 -5.38 17.91
C ALA A 319 -11.67 -5.95 16.92
N LYS A 320 -12.36 -5.09 16.15
CA LYS A 320 -13.28 -5.52 15.10
C LYS A 320 -12.55 -5.98 13.83
N ALA A 321 -11.38 -5.41 13.53
CA ALA A 321 -10.52 -5.83 12.44
C ALA A 321 -9.76 -7.13 12.76
N HIS A 322 -9.38 -7.32 14.02
CA HIS A 322 -8.59 -8.45 14.53
C HIS A 322 -9.25 -9.13 15.75
N PRO A 323 -10.36 -9.88 15.57
CA PRO A 323 -11.04 -10.57 16.68
C PRO A 323 -10.18 -11.63 17.39
N GLU A 324 -9.09 -12.05 16.77
CA GLU A 324 -8.09 -12.97 17.32
C GLU A 324 -7.08 -12.31 18.29
N VAL A 325 -7.04 -10.97 18.36
CA VAL A 325 -6.12 -10.21 19.22
C VAL A 325 -6.88 -9.59 20.40
N GLU A 326 -6.41 -9.82 21.63
CA GLU A 326 -6.94 -9.11 22.79
C GLU A 326 -6.45 -7.65 22.79
N VAL A 327 -7.32 -6.72 22.39
CA VAL A 327 -7.03 -5.27 22.38
C VAL A 327 -7.58 -4.62 23.65
N VAL A 328 -6.70 -4.26 24.57
CA VAL A 328 -7.04 -3.78 25.92
C VAL A 328 -6.92 -2.25 26.02
N PRO A 329 -8.02 -1.51 26.30
CA PRO A 329 -7.98 -0.06 26.46
C PRO A 329 -7.59 0.32 27.89
N CYS A 330 -6.47 1.02 28.06
CA CYS A 330 -6.02 1.57 29.33
C CYS A 330 -6.13 3.10 29.33
N ILE A 331 -7.14 3.63 30.03
CA ILE A 331 -7.17 5.07 30.33
C ILE A 331 -6.04 5.38 31.33
N GLY A 332 -5.23 6.41 31.02
CA GLY A 332 -4.14 6.86 31.88
C GLY A 332 -3.25 7.93 31.23
N SER A 333 -2.37 8.53 32.02
CA SER A 333 -1.33 9.47 31.53
C SER A 333 0.04 8.88 31.78
N ILE A 334 0.97 9.03 30.83
CA ILE A 334 2.39 8.69 31.04
C ILE A 334 3.06 9.54 32.14
N THR A 335 2.41 10.63 32.56
CA THR A 335 2.87 11.46 33.68
C THR A 335 2.43 10.93 35.06
N ASN A 336 1.55 9.93 35.15
CA ASN A 336 1.16 9.28 36.41
C ASN A 336 2.01 8.01 36.63
N PRO A 337 2.89 7.97 37.66
CA PRO A 337 3.77 6.82 37.89
C PRO A 337 3.00 5.58 38.38
N ASP A 338 2.07 5.75 39.32
CA ASP A 338 1.29 4.65 39.90
C ASP A 338 0.47 3.94 38.81
N ARG A 339 -0.12 4.74 37.89
CA ARG A 339 -0.89 4.21 36.77
C ARG A 339 -0.03 3.54 35.69
N LEU A 340 1.23 3.91 35.55
CA LEU A 340 2.17 3.14 34.73
C LEU A 340 2.51 1.82 35.42
N GLU A 341 2.82 1.84 36.71
CA GLU A 341 3.14 0.66 37.49
C GLU A 341 2.01 -0.39 37.43
N ASP A 342 0.76 0.01 37.65
CA ASP A 342 -0.44 -0.83 37.44
C ASP A 342 -0.41 -1.58 36.09
N VAL A 343 -0.20 -0.83 35.00
CA VAL A 343 -0.28 -1.32 33.63
C VAL A 343 0.89 -2.26 33.31
N PHE A 344 2.09 -1.91 33.75
CA PHE A 344 3.28 -2.74 33.54
C PHE A 344 3.26 -4.02 34.39
N GLN A 345 2.80 -3.97 35.64
CA GLN A 345 2.64 -5.15 36.49
C GLN A 345 1.56 -6.11 35.98
N THR A 346 0.42 -5.57 35.51
CA THR A 346 -0.75 -6.34 35.05
C THR A 346 -0.48 -7.02 33.71
N TYR A 347 -0.08 -6.26 32.69
CA TYR A 347 -0.02 -6.78 31.31
C TYR A 347 1.38 -7.24 30.86
N ARG A 348 2.41 -6.94 31.67
CA ARG A 348 3.82 -7.35 31.49
C ARG A 348 4.28 -7.28 30.02
N PRO A 349 4.23 -6.10 29.39
CA PRO A 349 4.55 -5.96 27.97
C PRO A 349 5.97 -6.44 27.70
N ASN A 350 6.13 -7.34 26.74
CA ASN A 350 7.44 -7.70 26.21
C ASN A 350 8.08 -6.50 25.49
N TYR A 351 7.25 -5.72 24.81
CA TYR A 351 7.62 -4.65 23.87
C TYR A 351 6.81 -3.39 24.17
N VAL A 352 7.46 -2.22 24.14
CA VAL A 352 6.83 -0.91 24.35
C VAL A 352 7.08 -0.01 23.15
N PHE A 353 6.01 0.50 22.54
CA PHE A 353 6.02 1.55 21.54
C PHE A 353 5.53 2.86 22.17
N HIS A 354 6.41 3.84 22.30
CA HIS A 354 6.11 5.10 22.96
C HIS A 354 5.74 6.18 21.93
N ALA A 355 4.43 6.43 21.75
CA ALA A 355 3.88 7.45 20.84
C ALA A 355 3.22 8.64 21.59
N ALA A 356 3.24 8.63 22.93
CA ALA A 356 2.59 9.63 23.79
C ALA A 356 3.35 10.97 23.87
N ALA A 357 3.27 11.80 22.82
CA ALA A 357 3.88 13.12 22.78
C ALA A 357 2.89 14.24 22.41
N TYR A 358 3.05 15.42 23.01
CA TYR A 358 2.50 16.65 22.44
C TYR A 358 3.39 17.13 21.28
N LYS A 359 2.79 17.53 20.15
CA LYS A 359 3.52 17.82 18.88
C LYS A 359 3.26 19.19 18.22
N HIS A 360 2.36 20.00 18.78
CA HIS A 360 1.92 21.24 18.11
C HIS A 360 2.71 22.46 18.60
N VAL A 361 3.82 22.77 17.93
CA VAL A 361 4.82 23.78 18.37
C VAL A 361 4.20 25.10 18.89
N PRO A 362 3.31 25.82 18.17
CA PRO A 362 2.77 27.10 18.67
C PRO A 362 1.94 26.99 19.95
N MET A 363 1.32 25.82 20.18
CA MET A 363 0.60 25.52 21.41
C MET A 363 1.58 25.21 22.55
N LEU A 364 2.72 24.57 22.26
CA LEU A 364 3.74 24.22 23.25
C LEU A 364 4.63 25.40 23.65
N GLU A 365 4.89 26.34 22.74
CA GLU A 365 5.51 27.63 23.07
C GLU A 365 4.69 28.41 24.11
N SER A 366 3.36 28.26 24.08
CA SER A 366 2.43 28.83 25.07
C SER A 366 2.25 27.96 26.34
N ASN A 367 2.71 26.70 26.32
CA ASN A 367 2.46 25.69 27.37
C ASN A 367 3.72 24.87 27.69
N VAL A 368 4.87 25.54 27.81
CA VAL A 368 6.20 24.90 27.91
C VAL A 368 6.30 23.90 29.06
N THR A 369 5.70 24.20 30.22
CA THR A 369 5.68 23.29 31.38
C THR A 369 5.03 21.96 31.05
N GLU A 370 3.88 21.97 30.38
CA GLU A 370 3.16 20.76 29.95
C GLU A 370 3.92 19.99 28.88
N ALA A 371 4.58 20.69 27.95
CA ALA A 371 5.47 20.09 26.96
C ALA A 371 6.60 19.29 27.62
N ILE A 372 7.27 19.88 28.62
CA ILE A 372 8.37 19.24 29.36
C ILE A 372 7.84 18.10 30.23
N TRP A 373 6.73 18.30 30.96
CA TRP A 373 6.15 17.26 31.83
C TRP A 373 5.74 16.01 31.04
N ASN A 374 5.10 16.16 29.88
CA ASN A 374 4.72 15.02 29.06
C ASN A 374 5.93 14.42 28.31
N ASN A 375 6.60 15.21 27.46
CA ASN A 375 7.57 14.69 26.49
C ASN A 375 8.97 14.40 27.07
N VAL A 376 9.29 14.89 28.27
CA VAL A 376 10.57 14.58 28.95
C VAL A 376 10.31 13.68 30.15
N PHE A 377 9.53 14.13 31.13
CA PHE A 377 9.35 13.38 32.38
C PHE A 377 8.38 12.20 32.23
N GLY A 378 7.34 12.31 31.41
CA GLY A 378 6.49 11.18 31.04
C GLY A 378 7.27 10.12 30.26
N THR A 379 8.02 10.52 29.23
CA THR A 379 8.86 9.59 28.45
C THR A 379 9.93 8.90 29.31
N LEU A 380 10.56 9.62 30.24
CA LEU A 380 11.48 9.05 31.24
C LEU A 380 10.77 7.97 32.09
N ARG A 381 9.60 8.28 32.67
CA ARG A 381 8.84 7.33 33.50
C ARG A 381 8.47 6.04 32.76
N VAL A 382 8.02 6.12 31.51
CA VAL A 382 7.72 4.91 30.73
C VAL A 382 8.99 4.10 30.44
N ALA A 383 10.13 4.75 30.21
CA ALA A 383 11.42 4.06 30.02
C ALA A 383 11.95 3.44 31.33
N GLU A 384 11.72 4.06 32.48
CA GLU A 384 12.06 3.54 33.82
C GLU A 384 11.19 2.33 34.18
N CYS A 385 9.86 2.43 34.05
CA CYS A 385 8.94 1.29 34.24
C CYS A 385 9.28 0.13 33.30
N ALA A 386 9.61 0.42 32.04
CA ALA A 386 10.03 -0.60 31.06
C ALA A 386 11.36 -1.27 31.43
N ALA A 387 12.33 -0.52 31.93
CA ALA A 387 13.58 -1.07 32.42
C ALA A 387 13.37 -1.96 33.67
N ALA A 388 12.55 -1.49 34.63
CA ALA A 388 12.22 -2.23 35.85
C ALA A 388 11.47 -3.54 35.58
N HIS A 389 10.53 -3.53 34.63
CA HIS A 389 9.74 -4.71 34.24
C HIS A 389 10.44 -5.64 33.23
N GLY A 390 11.69 -5.35 32.87
CA GLY A 390 12.49 -6.23 32.02
C GLY A 390 12.11 -6.25 30.54
N VAL A 391 11.45 -5.18 30.04
CA VAL A 391 11.03 -5.04 28.64
C VAL A 391 12.18 -5.38 27.67
N GLU A 392 11.90 -6.22 26.69
CA GLU A 392 12.87 -6.69 25.71
C GLU A 392 13.30 -5.52 24.80
N LYS A 393 12.32 -4.83 24.21
CA LYS A 393 12.50 -3.77 23.23
C LYS A 393 11.65 -2.54 23.57
N PHE A 394 12.29 -1.39 23.69
CA PHE A 394 11.62 -0.09 23.80
C PHE A 394 11.86 0.70 22.52
N VAL A 395 10.78 1.09 21.86
CA VAL A 395 10.77 1.90 20.64
C VAL A 395 10.24 3.28 21.01
N LEU A 396 11.14 4.26 21.07
CA LEU A 396 10.76 5.67 21.18
C LEU A 396 10.45 6.21 19.80
N ILE A 397 9.23 6.71 19.61
CA ILE A 397 8.89 7.50 18.44
C ILE A 397 9.28 8.95 18.77
N SER A 398 10.34 9.43 18.14
CA SER A 398 10.63 10.85 18.12
C SER A 398 9.61 11.55 17.22
N THR A 399 9.38 12.84 17.41
CA THR A 399 9.07 13.72 16.27
C THR A 399 10.36 14.41 15.82
N ASP A 400 10.28 15.19 14.75
CA ASP A 400 11.21 16.32 14.56
C ASP A 400 11.06 17.38 15.67
#